data_AF-A0A484M072-F1
#
_entry.id   AF-A0A484M072-F1
#
_cell.length_a   1.000
_cell.length_b   1.000
_cell.length_c   1.000
_cell.angle_alpha   90.00
_cell.angle_beta   90.00
_cell.angle_gamma   90.00
#
_symmetry.space_group_name_H-M   'P 1'
#
loop_
_entity.id
_entity.type
_entity.pdbx_description
1 polymer ?
#
loop_
_entity_poly.entity_id
_entity_poly.type
_entity_poly.pdbx_seq_one_letter_code
_entity_poly.pdbx_strand_id
1 'polypeptide(L)'
;MEWALYWNYVLLFSAFEMAFEMAYHEMGEEQLKKLLLGTLDFVVKTVQALVGFEKTSKHLDDHLVDISSKGITKPKEVKKYKGEGMPLHFSNKKGDLYVTFEVLFPKSLTPDQKTKIKDILG
;
A
#
# COMPACT_ATOMS: atom_id res chain seq x y z
N MET A 1 -21.08 -24.69 -30.77
CA MET A 1 -20.00 -23.70 -30.64
C MET A 1 -19.98 -23.01 -29.26
N GLU A 2 -21.01 -23.17 -28.42
CA GLU A 2 -21.09 -22.55 -27.08
C GLU A 2 -20.40 -23.33 -25.95
N TRP A 3 -20.28 -24.66 -26.05
CA TRP A 3 -19.70 -25.49 -24.97
C TRP A 3 -18.21 -25.23 -24.70
N ALA A 4 -17.45 -24.83 -25.73
CA ALA A 4 -16.04 -24.49 -25.58
C ALA A 4 -15.83 -23.26 -24.68
N LEU A 5 -16.75 -22.29 -24.71
CA LEU A 5 -16.69 -21.10 -23.87
C LEU A 5 -17.01 -21.45 -22.41
N TYR A 6 -17.96 -22.36 -22.18
CA TYR A 6 -18.30 -22.84 -20.84
C TYR A 6 -17.11 -23.54 -20.16
N TRP A 7 -16.46 -24.48 -20.86
CA TRP A 7 -15.28 -25.16 -20.33
C TRP A 7 -14.10 -24.21 -20.09
N ASN A 8 -13.92 -23.20 -20.95
CA ASN A 8 -12.90 -22.19 -20.73
C ASN A 8 -13.20 -21.36 -19.47
N TYR A 9 -14.47 -21.05 -19.21
CA TYR A 9 -14.90 -20.34 -18.01
C TYR A 9 -14.71 -21.17 -16.74
N VAL A 10 -15.06 -22.47 -16.78
CA VAL A 10 -14.87 -23.40 -15.66
C VAL A 10 -13.38 -23.54 -15.32
N LEU A 11 -12.53 -23.69 -16.34
CA LEU A 11 -11.08 -23.77 -16.14
C LEU A 11 -10.52 -22.45 -15.58
N LEU A 12 -10.94 -21.30 -16.11
CA LEU A 12 -10.48 -19.99 -15.63
C LEU A 12 -10.91 -19.73 -14.18
N PHE A 13 -12.14 -20.11 -13.82
CA PHE A 13 -12.65 -20.00 -12.46
C PHE A 13 -11.86 -20.90 -11.50
N SER A 14 -11.61 -22.16 -11.87
CA SER A 14 -10.80 -23.06 -11.04
C SER A 14 -9.36 -22.57 -10.87
N ALA A 15 -8.75 -22.00 -11.93
CA ALA A 15 -7.41 -21.46 -11.88
C ALA A 15 -7.32 -20.19 -11.02
N PHE A 16 -8.35 -19.33 -11.08
CA PHE A 16 -8.48 -18.17 -10.22
C PHE A 16 -8.64 -18.57 -8.75
N GLU A 17 -9.50 -19.55 -8.46
CA GLU A 17 -9.74 -20.06 -7.11
C GLU A 17 -8.47 -20.70 -6.52
N MET A 18 -7.74 -21.50 -7.32
CA MET A 18 -6.42 -22.01 -6.94
C MET A 18 -5.41 -20.89 -6.66
N ALA A 19 -5.31 -19.90 -7.55
CA ALA A 19 -4.38 -18.78 -7.37
C ALA A 19 -4.73 -17.93 -6.15
N PHE A 20 -6.03 -17.77 -5.87
CA PHE A 20 -6.53 -17.09 -4.68
C PHE A 20 -6.15 -17.85 -3.40
N GLU A 21 -6.40 -19.16 -3.34
CA GLU A 21 -6.02 -20.00 -2.21
C GLU A 21 -4.50 -20.04 -1.97
N MET A 22 -3.72 -20.10 -3.06
CA MET A 22 -2.25 -20.00 -2.98
C MET A 22 -1.80 -18.65 -2.41
N ALA A 23 -2.32 -17.55 -2.94
CA ALA A 23 -1.99 -16.21 -2.46
C ALA A 23 -2.45 -15.98 -1.01
N TYR A 24 -3.60 -16.54 -0.61
CA TYR A 24 -4.11 -16.48 0.75
C TYR A 24 -3.16 -17.17 1.74
N HIS A 25 -2.66 -18.36 1.41
CA HIS A 25 -1.73 -19.11 2.24
C HIS A 25 -0.37 -18.42 2.38
N GLU A 26 0.11 -17.75 1.33
CA GLU A 26 1.41 -17.08 1.32
C GLU A 26 1.39 -15.69 1.95
N MET A 27 0.38 -14.87 1.66
CA MET A 27 0.32 -13.46 2.07
C MET A 27 -0.40 -13.25 3.41
N GLY A 28 -1.31 -14.16 3.78
CA GLY A 28 -2.23 -13.98 4.90
C GLY A 28 -3.40 -13.03 4.58
N GLU A 29 -4.52 -13.23 5.26
CA GLU A 29 -5.82 -12.58 4.96
C GLU A 29 -5.73 -11.04 4.88
N GLU A 30 -5.05 -10.40 5.83
CA GLU A 30 -4.97 -8.94 5.90
C GLU A 30 -4.13 -8.33 4.78
N GLN A 31 -3.05 -8.99 4.35
CA GLN A 31 -2.26 -8.53 3.21
C GLN A 31 -3.02 -8.77 1.90
N LEU A 32 -3.74 -9.89 1.79
CA LEU A 32 -4.56 -10.17 0.62
C LEU A 32 -5.72 -9.17 0.48
N LYS A 33 -6.40 -8.80 1.58
CA LYS A 33 -7.44 -7.76 1.57
C LYS A 33 -6.88 -6.42 1.11
N LYS A 34 -5.71 -6.03 1.62
CA LYS A 34 -5.05 -4.79 1.21
C LYS A 34 -4.77 -4.79 -0.29
N LEU A 35 -4.31 -5.92 -0.80
CA LEU A 35 -4.07 -6.10 -2.22
C LEU A 35 -5.34 -5.95 -3.06
N LEU A 36 -6.40 -6.65 -2.69
CA LEU A 36 -7.68 -6.63 -3.43
C LEU A 36 -8.35 -5.26 -3.39
N LEU A 37 -8.19 -4.52 -2.30
CA LEU A 37 -8.77 -3.20 -2.12
C LEU A 37 -7.90 -2.05 -2.65
N GLY A 38 -6.68 -2.35 -3.15
CA GLY A 38 -5.74 -1.31 -3.59
C GLY A 38 -5.32 -0.40 -2.44
N THR A 39 -5.01 -0.98 -1.28
CA THR A 39 -4.52 -0.24 -0.11
C THR A 39 -3.11 -0.68 0.28
N LEU A 40 -2.31 0.25 0.80
CA LEU A 40 -0.93 0.01 1.19
C LEU A 40 -0.63 0.74 2.50
N ASP A 41 -0.04 0.04 3.46
CA ASP A 41 0.52 0.68 4.65
C ASP A 41 1.96 1.09 4.35
N PHE A 42 2.25 2.38 4.55
CA PHE A 42 3.56 2.94 4.25
C PHE A 42 4.20 3.52 5.50
N VAL A 43 5.31 2.90 5.91
CA VAL A 43 6.00 3.26 7.15
C VAL A 43 6.96 4.43 6.93
N VAL A 44 6.77 5.48 7.72
CA VAL A 44 7.63 6.66 7.77
C VAL A 44 8.16 6.87 9.18
N LYS A 45 9.42 7.32 9.29
CA LYS A 45 9.99 7.67 10.61
C LYS A 45 9.39 8.98 11.10
N THR A 46 9.36 9.22 12.41
CA THR A 46 8.88 10.50 12.99
C THR A 46 9.51 11.73 12.32
N VAL A 47 10.82 11.71 12.08
CA VAL A 47 11.49 12.84 11.40
C VAL A 47 10.92 13.06 10.00
N GLN A 48 10.74 11.99 9.20
CA GLN A 48 10.15 12.06 7.86
C GLN A 48 8.71 12.55 7.90
N ALA A 49 7.94 12.13 8.90
CA ALA A 49 6.57 12.59 9.08
C ALA A 49 6.52 14.09 9.43
N LEU A 50 7.51 14.64 10.13
CA LEU A 50 7.54 16.06 10.51
C LEU A 50 8.07 16.98 9.40
N VAL A 51 9.12 16.56 8.69
CA VAL A 51 9.84 17.44 7.74
C VAL A 51 9.60 17.10 6.27
N GLY A 52 8.87 16.02 6.00
CA GLY A 52 8.66 15.50 4.65
C GLY A 52 9.63 14.38 4.26
N PHE A 53 9.32 13.74 3.15
CA PHE A 53 10.07 12.62 2.57
C PHE A 53 9.75 12.44 1.10
N GLU A 54 10.67 11.81 0.39
CA GLU A 54 10.52 11.31 -0.96
C GLU A 54 10.99 9.86 -0.98
N LYS A 55 10.10 8.95 -1.38
CA LYS A 55 10.39 7.51 -1.48
C LYS A 55 9.65 6.93 -2.67
N THR A 56 10.21 5.87 -3.23
CA THR A 56 9.59 5.06 -4.27
C THR A 56 9.15 3.72 -3.67
N SER A 57 7.94 3.28 -3.99
CA SER A 57 7.48 1.92 -3.69
C SER A 57 7.34 1.14 -4.97
N LYS A 58 7.81 -0.10 -4.98
CA LYS A 58 7.61 -1.01 -6.11
C LYS A 58 6.20 -1.61 -6.01
N HIS A 59 5.44 -1.53 -7.09
CA HIS A 59 4.12 -2.14 -7.23
C HIS A 59 4.24 -3.60 -7.68
N LEU A 60 3.13 -4.36 -7.67
CA LEU A 60 3.12 -5.78 -8.02
C LEU A 60 3.51 -6.08 -9.48
N ASP A 61 3.21 -5.16 -10.39
CA ASP A 61 3.55 -5.20 -11.82
C ASP A 61 4.92 -4.53 -12.09
N ASP A 62 5.77 -4.48 -11.07
CA ASP A 62 7.14 -3.98 -11.09
C ASP A 62 7.33 -2.47 -11.38
N HIS A 63 6.26 -1.70 -11.62
CA HIS A 63 6.37 -0.25 -11.76
C HIS A 63 6.65 0.45 -10.42
N LEU A 64 7.24 1.64 -10.48
CA LEU A 64 7.55 2.44 -9.29
C LEU A 64 6.49 3.52 -9.07
N VAL A 65 5.98 3.60 -7.83
CA VAL A 65 5.07 4.65 -7.38
C VAL A 65 5.83 5.61 -6.48
N ASP A 66 5.81 6.89 -6.84
CA ASP A 66 6.43 7.96 -6.05
C ASP A 66 5.52 8.36 -4.87
N ILE A 67 5.90 7.96 -3.66
CA ILE A 67 5.19 8.26 -2.42
C ILE A 67 5.98 9.35 -1.68
N SER A 68 5.49 10.58 -1.74
CA SER A 68 6.15 11.75 -1.15
C SER A 68 5.22 12.65 -0.34
N SER A 69 5.82 13.43 0.56
CA SER A 69 5.14 14.48 1.31
C SER A 69 6.11 15.62 1.56
N LYS A 70 5.68 16.86 1.29
CA LYS A 70 6.48 18.07 1.55
C LYS A 70 6.19 18.71 2.91
N GLY A 71 5.16 18.25 3.61
CA GLY A 71 4.72 18.79 4.89
C GLY A 71 4.49 17.71 5.94
N ILE A 72 3.91 18.13 7.06
CA ILE A 72 3.59 17.22 8.16
C ILE A 72 2.63 16.14 7.67
N THR A 73 3.02 14.89 7.86
CA THR A 73 2.21 13.70 7.58
C THR A 73 1.68 13.15 8.89
N LYS A 74 0.36 13.07 9.03
CA LYS A 74 -0.27 12.62 10.29
C LYS A 74 -0.22 11.10 10.40
N PRO A 75 -0.11 10.55 11.62
CA PRO A 75 -0.33 9.12 11.84
C PRO A 75 -1.71 8.70 11.31
N LYS A 76 -1.75 7.58 10.58
CA LYS A 76 -2.95 7.05 9.91
C LYS A 76 -3.56 7.97 8.84
N GLU A 77 -2.83 9.00 8.39
CA GLU A 77 -3.25 9.78 7.24
C GLU A 77 -3.35 8.87 6.01
N VAL A 78 -4.41 9.06 5.22
CA VAL A 78 -4.60 8.33 3.97
C VAL A 78 -4.43 9.29 2.80
N LYS A 79 -3.54 8.94 1.87
CA LYS A 79 -3.38 9.64 0.58
C LYS A 79 -3.80 8.76 -0.57
N LYS A 80 -4.41 9.39 -1.57
CA LYS A 80 -4.89 8.73 -2.78
C LYS A 80 -3.93 8.96 -3.95
N TYR A 81 -3.49 7.88 -4.58
CA TYR A 81 -2.64 7.86 -5.77
C TYR A 81 -3.49 7.36 -6.94
N LYS A 82 -3.86 8.30 -7.82
CA LYS A 82 -4.82 8.04 -8.88
C LYS A 82 -4.24 7.12 -9.95
N GLY A 83 -4.95 6.06 -10.32
CA GLY A 83 -4.52 5.14 -11.38
C GLY A 83 -3.43 4.13 -10.96
N GLU A 84 -3.03 4.12 -9.68
CA GLU A 84 -2.03 3.21 -9.15
C GLU A 84 -2.65 1.97 -8.47
N GLY A 85 -3.98 1.81 -8.54
CA GLY A 85 -4.68 0.66 -7.97
C GLY A 85 -4.76 -0.54 -8.92
N MET A 86 -5.52 -1.55 -8.51
CA MET A 86 -5.73 -2.77 -9.30
C MET A 86 -6.38 -2.48 -10.67
N PRO A 87 -6.01 -3.23 -11.73
CA PRO A 87 -6.68 -3.16 -13.02
C PRO A 87 -8.19 -3.43 -12.89
N LEU A 88 -9.01 -2.62 -13.56
CA LEU A 88 -10.45 -2.84 -13.61
C LEU A 88 -10.76 -3.96 -14.61
N HIS A 89 -11.64 -4.88 -14.21
CA HIS A 89 -12.03 -6.01 -15.05
C HIS A 89 -12.61 -5.52 -16.39
N PHE A 90 -12.18 -6.14 -17.50
CA PHE A 90 -12.54 -5.75 -18.88
C PHE A 90 -12.22 -4.30 -19.27
N SER A 91 -11.20 -3.69 -18.66
CA SER A 91 -10.81 -2.31 -18.95
C SER A 91 -9.29 -2.14 -18.93
N ASN A 92 -8.79 -1.22 -19.76
CA ASN A 92 -7.39 -0.79 -19.72
C ASN A 92 -7.12 0.26 -18.62
N LYS A 93 -8.11 0.51 -17.75
CA LYS A 93 -8.01 1.48 -16.66
C LYS A 93 -7.65 0.77 -15.35
N LYS A 94 -6.84 1.45 -14.53
CA LYS A 94 -6.52 1.05 -13.17
C LYS A 94 -7.39 1.83 -12.17
N GLY A 95 -7.64 1.22 -11.01
CA GLY A 95 -8.23 1.90 -9.85
C GLY A 95 -7.28 2.89 -9.19
N ASP A 96 -7.65 3.39 -8.01
CA ASP A 96 -6.80 4.27 -7.20
C ASP A 96 -6.13 3.45 -6.09
N LEU A 97 -4.88 3.79 -5.74
CA LEU A 97 -4.17 3.26 -4.58
C LEU A 97 -4.39 4.19 -3.38
N TYR A 98 -4.75 3.62 -2.24
CA TYR A 98 -4.87 4.35 -0.97
C TYR A 98 -3.74 3.97 -0.04
N VAL A 99 -2.87 4.93 0.26
CA VAL A 99 -1.72 4.73 1.12
C VAL A 99 -2.01 5.27 2.52
N THR A 100 -1.96 4.41 3.52
CA THR A 100 -2.08 4.77 4.94
C THR A 100 -0.69 4.94 5.55
N PHE A 101 -0.40 6.09 6.16
CA PHE A 101 0.91 6.36 6.74
C PHE A 101 1.01 5.90 8.20
N GLU A 102 1.92 4.96 8.44
CA GLU A 102 2.30 4.53 9.78
C GLU A 102 3.53 5.31 10.24
N VAL A 103 3.39 6.08 11.32
CA VAL A 103 4.51 6.86 11.87
C VAL A 103 5.24 6.03 12.92
N LEU A 104 6.48 5.66 12.61
CA LEU A 104 7.36 4.93 13.50
C LEU A 104 8.10 5.89 14.44
N PHE A 105 7.75 5.83 15.72
CA PHE A 105 8.46 6.53 16.79
C PHE A 105 9.77 5.85 17.19
N PRO A 106 10.80 6.62 17.58
CA PRO A 106 12.04 6.04 18.10
C PRO A 106 11.76 5.31 19.42
N LYS A 107 12.46 4.19 19.66
CA LYS A 107 12.31 3.40 20.89
C LYS A 107 12.75 4.16 22.14
N SER A 108 13.70 5.07 22.01
CA SER A 108 14.22 5.90 23.09
C SER A 108 14.82 7.19 22.55
N LEU A 109 14.99 8.17 23.44
CA LEU A 109 15.66 9.45 23.19
C LEU A 109 16.58 9.76 24.37
N THR A 110 17.76 10.32 24.10
CA THR A 110 18.67 10.79 25.14
C THR A 110 18.09 12.03 25.84
N PRO A 111 18.55 12.38 27.06
CA PRO A 111 18.13 13.61 27.73
C PRO A 111 18.28 14.86 26.85
N ASP A 112 19.44 15.01 26.19
CA ASP A 112 19.71 16.14 25.31
C ASP A 112 18.77 16.20 24.10
N GLN A 113 18.44 15.05 23.51
CA GLN A 113 17.47 14.98 22.40
C GLN A 113 16.08 15.41 22.87
N LYS A 114 15.65 14.98 24.07
CA LYS A 114 14.36 15.38 24.63
C LYS A 114 14.29 16.89 24.88
N THR A 115 15.35 17.49 25.41
CA THR A 115 15.43 18.95 25.62
C THR A 115 15.27 19.69 24.29
N LYS A 116 16.09 19.34 23.29
CA LYS A 116 16.04 19.99 21.96
C LYS A 116 14.67 19.86 21.29
N ILE A 117 14.01 18.72 21.42
CA ILE A 117 12.68 18.50 20.83
C ILE A 117 11.63 19.37 21.51
N LYS A 118 11.64 19.46 22.86
CA LYS A 118 10.74 20.34 23.61
C LYS A 118 10.93 21.81 23.23
N ASP A 119 12.18 22.26 23.14
CA ASP A 119 12.48 23.64 22.77
C ASP A 119 11.93 24.04 21.39
N ILE A 120 11.86 23.09 20.44
CA ILE A 120 11.37 23.32 19.07
C ILE A 120 9.85 23.15 18.96
N LEU A 121 9.26 22.16 19.66
CA LEU A 121 7.87 21.73 19.43
C LEU A 121 6.88 22.11 20.54
N GLY A 122 7.34 22.57 21.71
CA GLY A 122 6.52 22.91 22.88
C GLY A 122 6.73 21.97 24.06
#